data_AF-A0A0H4BVM5-F1
#
_entry.id   AF-A0A0H4BVM5-F1
#
_cell.length_a   1.000
_cell.length_b   1.000
_cell.length_c   1.000
_cell.angle_alpha   90.00
_cell.angle_beta   90.00
_cell.angle_gamma   90.00
#
_symmetry.space_group_name_H-M   'P 1'
#
loop_
_entity.id
_entity.type
_entity.pdbx_description
1 polymer ?
#
loop_
_entity_poly.entity_id
_entity_poly.type
_entity_poly.pdbx_seq_one_letter_code
_entity_poly.pdbx_strand_id
1 'polypeptide(L)'
;MHIPAYAHATIRAALPTVPTSRQVGALDCCLCGEPFGADRGAVPLGPTPTSGLFGCPACLTRLVRQARRARDARLIQDAERARTEAAVWEARREQYLAGISSVREAAEAVTRLADEGTVEPLRIAWLLVSLESAYAWAPENVPEPPESVGSEDTTLRDEAFRLDLGMISARAAVANRLSYHLINQATPEEPELCAELECPDDCSGRHETESIDCGPDAIFEDLSAHGVEIERGQDTGAHVTVTTSQEPERALRSEDLIAVLSQCGIDADDTECLVSAAAVGLVAVAWRDGPLEEIREADGGPSDGEVLAQGVDLYRRARAALLAARDDGPEALLAFQAVASDLDLPWAGGSSFTLRNSGGPLKEFVENLDNRVWYTSKVMREQGWRVGVLHRAASAALIDPAHFGMPGWPDVVASAVARLAELDRSDAPPALADLQAVESALLKAPDRLGVAALDWLVGHALLDR
;
A
#
# COMPACT_ATOMS: atom_id res chain seq x y z
N MET A 1 11.92 -53.83 8.95
CA MET A 1 10.68 -53.16 8.52
C MET A 1 10.84 -51.67 8.81
N HIS A 2 10.72 -50.79 7.81
CA HIS A 2 10.76 -49.34 8.03
C HIS A 2 9.39 -48.86 8.54
N ILE A 3 9.36 -48.07 9.61
CA ILE A 3 8.12 -47.49 10.17
C ILE A 3 8.03 -46.03 9.72
N PRO A 4 7.08 -45.67 8.86
CA PRO A 4 6.90 -44.29 8.40
C PRO A 4 6.63 -43.33 9.56
N ALA A 5 7.15 -42.10 9.49
CA ALA A 5 7.01 -41.10 10.54
C ALA A 5 5.55 -40.85 10.96
N TYR A 6 4.62 -40.80 10.00
CA TYR A 6 3.19 -40.58 10.27
C TYR A 6 2.54 -41.68 11.13
N ALA A 7 3.14 -42.87 11.22
CA ALA A 7 2.60 -44.00 11.99
C ALA A 7 3.08 -44.02 13.44
N HIS A 8 4.09 -43.22 13.81
CA HIS A 8 4.71 -43.28 15.13
C HIS A 8 3.74 -42.93 16.26
N ALA A 9 2.89 -41.91 16.07
CA ALA A 9 1.89 -41.51 17.07
C ALA A 9 0.84 -42.61 17.31
N THR A 10 0.32 -43.22 16.23
CA THR A 10 -0.64 -44.33 16.32
C THR A 10 -0.03 -45.56 16.98
N ILE A 11 1.24 -45.86 16.67
CA ILE A 11 1.96 -46.99 17.30
C ILE A 11 2.17 -46.71 18.78
N ARG A 12 2.62 -45.50 19.16
CA ARG A 12 2.85 -45.11 20.55
C ARG A 12 1.56 -45.17 21.38
N ALA A 13 0.43 -44.73 20.81
CA ALA A 13 -0.87 -44.78 21.48
C ALA A 13 -1.39 -46.22 21.70
N ALA A 14 -0.92 -47.19 20.92
CA ALA A 14 -1.29 -48.60 21.04
C ALA A 14 -0.37 -49.40 21.97
N LEU A 15 0.69 -48.78 22.50
CA LEU A 15 1.61 -49.43 23.44
C LEU A 15 0.96 -49.57 24.82
N PRO A 16 1.29 -50.64 25.56
CA PRO A 16 0.83 -50.80 26.93
C PRO A 16 1.47 -49.73 27.81
N THR A 17 0.68 -49.19 28.75
CA THR A 17 1.14 -48.19 29.72
C THR A 17 2.25 -48.73 30.62
N VAL A 18 2.24 -50.04 30.91
CA VAL A 18 3.28 -50.76 31.66
C VAL A 18 3.64 -52.06 30.92
N PRO A 19 4.80 -52.14 30.25
CA PRO A 19 5.23 -53.35 29.56
C PRO A 19 5.75 -54.40 30.54
N THR A 20 5.53 -55.68 30.22
CA THR A 20 6.04 -56.80 31.04
C THR A 20 7.54 -57.02 30.78
N SER A 21 8.22 -57.71 31.70
CA SER A 21 9.64 -58.06 31.55
C SER A 21 9.93 -58.86 30.26
N ARG A 22 8.97 -59.68 29.81
CA ARG A 22 9.07 -60.44 28.55
C ARG A 22 8.93 -59.55 27.31
N GLN A 23 8.09 -58.52 27.38
CA GLN A 23 7.93 -57.53 26.30
C GLN A 23 9.16 -56.63 26.17
N VAL A 24 9.75 -56.23 27.31
CA VAL A 24 11.00 -55.45 27.34
C VAL A 24 12.19 -56.28 26.84
N GLY A 25 12.20 -57.58 27.15
CA GLY A 25 13.24 -58.53 26.73
C GLY A 25 13.14 -59.01 25.28
N ALA A 26 12.29 -58.41 24.43
CA ALA A 26 12.05 -58.84 23.05
C ALA A 26 11.60 -60.31 22.91
N LEU A 27 10.93 -60.87 23.92
CA LEU A 27 10.40 -62.24 23.88
C LEU A 27 8.94 -62.27 23.41
N ASP A 28 8.15 -61.27 23.82
CA ASP A 28 6.74 -61.14 23.44
C ASP A 28 6.47 -59.78 22.79
N CYS A 29 5.53 -59.75 21.85
CA CYS A 29 5.10 -58.54 21.17
C CYS A 29 4.43 -57.57 22.16
N CYS A 30 4.88 -56.31 22.17
CA CYS A 30 4.30 -55.27 23.03
C CYS A 30 2.83 -54.95 22.69
N LEU A 31 2.38 -55.26 21.46
CA LEU A 31 1.05 -54.88 20.96
C LEU A 31 -0.01 -55.99 21.09
N CYS A 32 0.40 -57.25 21.10
CA CYS A 32 -0.54 -58.39 21.18
C CYS A 32 -0.19 -59.41 22.25
N GLY A 33 0.96 -59.30 22.92
CA GLY A 33 1.40 -60.23 23.96
C GLY A 33 1.88 -61.61 23.46
N GLU A 34 1.79 -61.86 22.15
CA GLU A 34 2.21 -63.13 21.55
C GLU A 34 3.74 -63.24 21.46
N PRO A 35 4.32 -64.43 21.67
CA PRO A 35 5.76 -64.63 21.56
C PRO A 35 6.26 -64.43 20.13
N PHE A 36 7.47 -63.89 19.99
CA PHE A 36 8.19 -63.83 18.72
C PHE A 36 8.68 -65.25 18.39
N GLY A 37 7.89 -66.02 17.64
CA GLY A 37 8.29 -67.36 17.18
C GLY A 37 9.61 -67.34 16.37
N ALA A 38 10.21 -68.51 16.14
CA ALA A 38 11.52 -68.65 15.48
C ALA A 38 11.64 -67.92 14.12
N ASP A 39 10.52 -67.74 13.42
CA ASP A 39 10.45 -67.10 12.10
C ASP A 39 9.94 -65.64 12.13
N ARG A 40 9.54 -65.11 13.29
CA ARG A 40 8.95 -63.77 13.44
C ARG A 40 9.93 -62.82 14.11
N GLY A 41 10.71 -62.08 13.33
CA GLY A 41 11.66 -61.09 13.84
C GLY A 41 11.00 -59.97 14.67
N ALA A 42 11.59 -59.65 15.82
CA ALA A 42 11.22 -58.51 16.66
C ALA A 42 11.60 -57.19 15.96
N VAL A 43 10.65 -56.28 15.79
CA VAL A 43 10.90 -54.97 15.18
C VAL A 43 10.94 -53.91 16.28
N PRO A 44 12.04 -53.14 16.43
CA PRO A 44 12.14 -52.10 17.43
C PRO A 44 11.16 -50.95 17.15
N LEU A 45 10.51 -50.44 18.19
CA LEU A 45 9.45 -49.42 18.09
C LEU A 45 9.90 -48.00 18.44
N GLY A 46 11.11 -47.82 18.96
CA GLY A 46 11.65 -46.50 19.28
C GLY A 46 12.64 -46.00 18.22
N PRO A 47 13.16 -44.77 18.41
CA PRO A 47 14.06 -44.12 17.47
C PRO A 47 15.42 -44.82 17.35
N THR A 48 15.77 -45.68 18.30
CA THR A 48 17.00 -46.49 18.29
C THR A 48 16.67 -47.98 18.42
N PRO A 49 17.47 -48.89 17.84
CA PRO A 49 17.28 -50.34 17.95
C PRO A 49 17.31 -50.87 19.41
N THR A 50 17.81 -50.05 20.35
CA THR A 50 18.00 -50.35 21.76
C THR A 50 16.84 -49.90 22.65
N SER A 51 15.78 -49.31 22.10
CA SER A 51 14.70 -48.66 22.85
C SER A 51 13.75 -49.61 23.62
N GLY A 52 14.15 -50.87 23.82
CA GLY A 52 13.51 -51.83 24.73
C GLY A 52 12.08 -52.27 24.40
N LEU A 53 11.42 -51.73 23.39
CA LEU A 53 10.05 -52.10 23.00
C LEU A 53 10.03 -52.63 21.57
N PHE A 54 9.37 -53.77 21.40
CA PHE A 54 9.36 -54.52 20.15
C PHE A 54 7.93 -54.90 19.73
N GLY A 55 7.64 -54.76 18.45
CA GLY A 55 6.38 -55.18 17.84
C GLY A 55 6.59 -56.27 16.80
N CYS A 56 5.57 -57.11 16.60
CA CYS A 56 5.61 -58.11 15.52
C CYS A 56 5.19 -57.48 14.19
N PRO A 57 5.69 -58.00 13.04
CA PRO A 57 5.39 -57.44 11.72
C PRO A 57 3.87 -57.37 11.41
N ALA A 58 3.09 -58.33 11.90
CA ALA A 58 1.64 -58.36 11.70
C ALA A 58 0.93 -57.21 12.42
N CYS A 59 1.24 -56.98 13.70
CA CYS A 59 0.67 -55.87 14.47
C CYS A 59 1.09 -54.52 13.88
N LEU A 60 2.35 -54.37 13.48
CA LEU A 60 2.84 -53.13 12.89
C LEU A 60 2.21 -52.86 11.52
N THR A 61 2.04 -53.87 10.68
CA THR A 61 1.34 -53.72 9.40
C THR A 61 -0.09 -53.23 9.60
N ARG A 62 -0.81 -53.75 10.61
CA ARG A 62 -2.17 -53.31 10.95
C ARG A 62 -2.19 -51.85 11.41
N LEU A 63 -1.30 -51.46 12.32
CA LEU A 63 -1.24 -50.10 12.85
C LEU A 63 -0.77 -49.08 11.81
N VAL A 64 0.21 -49.42 10.97
CA VAL A 64 0.64 -48.55 9.85
C VAL A 64 -0.51 -48.37 8.85
N ARG A 65 -1.28 -49.42 8.56
CA ARG A 65 -2.49 -49.31 7.71
C ARG A 65 -3.56 -48.42 8.35
N GLN A 66 -3.77 -48.53 9.66
CA GLN A 66 -4.69 -47.67 10.40
C GLN A 66 -4.23 -46.22 10.40
N ALA A 67 -2.95 -45.96 10.68
CA ALA A 67 -2.35 -44.63 10.65
C ALA A 67 -2.46 -43.99 9.26
N ARG A 68 -2.22 -44.78 8.20
CA ARG A 68 -2.41 -44.33 6.81
C ARG A 68 -3.86 -43.92 6.55
N ARG A 69 -4.83 -44.76 6.92
CA ARG A 69 -6.26 -44.42 6.78
C ARG A 69 -6.65 -43.17 7.55
N ALA A 70 -6.16 -43.01 8.78
CA ALA A 70 -6.43 -41.83 9.60
C ALA A 70 -5.83 -40.55 9.01
N ARG A 71 -4.58 -40.63 8.52
CA ARG A 71 -3.92 -39.53 7.80
C ARG A 71 -4.69 -39.17 6.53
N ASP A 72 -5.03 -40.15 5.71
CA ASP A 72 -5.72 -39.93 4.44
C ASP A 72 -7.13 -39.33 4.70
N ALA A 73 -7.84 -39.78 5.75
CA ALA A 73 -9.10 -39.19 6.17
C ALA A 73 -8.96 -37.74 6.66
N ARG A 74 -7.90 -37.44 7.43
CA ARG A 74 -7.60 -36.08 7.89
C ARG A 74 -7.27 -35.15 6.72
N LEU A 75 -6.48 -35.62 5.75
CA LEU A 75 -6.19 -34.84 4.53
C LEU A 75 -7.45 -34.52 3.73
N ILE A 76 -8.42 -35.45 3.67
CA ILE A 76 -9.71 -35.20 3.02
C ILE A 76 -10.49 -34.12 3.78
N GLN A 77 -10.57 -34.22 5.12
CA GLN A 77 -11.25 -33.22 5.95
C GLN A 77 -10.60 -31.84 5.86
N ASP A 78 -9.27 -31.77 5.88
CA ASP A 78 -8.52 -30.53 5.76
C ASP A 78 -8.75 -29.91 4.36
N ALA A 79 -8.80 -30.74 3.30
CA ALA A 79 -9.12 -30.27 1.95
C ALA A 79 -10.59 -29.84 1.76
N GLU A 80 -11.54 -30.45 2.47
CA GLU A 80 -12.94 -30.01 2.50
C GLU A 80 -13.08 -28.67 3.23
N ARG A 81 -12.37 -28.51 4.35
CA ARG A 81 -12.33 -27.26 5.10
C ARG A 81 -11.72 -26.13 4.25
N ALA A 82 -10.56 -26.37 3.65
CA ALA A 82 -9.90 -25.40 2.79
C ALA A 82 -10.81 -24.95 1.62
N ARG A 83 -11.54 -25.88 0.99
CA ARG A 83 -12.51 -25.54 -0.07
C ARG A 83 -13.68 -24.70 0.45
N THR A 84 -14.15 -24.97 1.66
CA THR A 84 -15.25 -24.21 2.26
C THR A 84 -14.81 -22.80 2.64
N GLU A 85 -13.63 -22.67 3.27
CA GLU A 85 -13.03 -21.38 3.62
C GLU A 85 -12.75 -20.54 2.37
N ALA A 86 -12.18 -21.14 1.33
CA ALA A 86 -11.94 -20.46 0.05
C ALA A 86 -13.25 -19.98 -0.60
N ALA A 87 -14.32 -20.78 -0.60
CA ALA A 87 -15.60 -20.38 -1.17
C ALA A 87 -16.27 -19.22 -0.41
N VAL A 88 -16.17 -19.21 0.92
CA VAL A 88 -16.68 -18.10 1.75
C VAL A 88 -15.88 -16.82 1.50
N TRP A 89 -14.56 -16.93 1.39
CA TRP A 89 -13.70 -15.80 1.08
C TRP A 89 -13.97 -15.24 -0.32
N GLU A 90 -14.07 -16.11 -1.35
CA GLU A 90 -14.34 -15.68 -2.73
C GLU A 90 -15.65 -14.89 -2.83
N ALA A 91 -16.71 -15.35 -2.15
CA ALA A 91 -17.98 -14.63 -2.13
C ALA A 91 -17.87 -13.23 -1.48
N ARG A 92 -17.12 -13.10 -0.38
CA ARG A 92 -16.87 -11.81 0.27
C ARG A 92 -16.02 -10.90 -0.60
N ARG A 93 -15.02 -11.47 -1.28
CA ARG A 93 -14.16 -10.77 -2.24
C ARG A 93 -14.97 -10.21 -3.40
N GLU A 94 -15.85 -11.01 -4.01
CA GLU A 94 -16.72 -10.55 -5.09
C GLU A 94 -17.63 -9.39 -4.65
N GLN A 95 -18.22 -9.48 -3.45
CA GLN A 95 -19.03 -8.40 -2.87
C GLN A 95 -18.23 -7.11 -2.66
N TYR A 96 -17.03 -7.22 -2.10
CA TYR A 96 -16.14 -6.09 -1.88
C TYR A 96 -15.71 -5.43 -3.20
N LEU A 97 -15.31 -6.22 -4.21
CA LEU A 97 -14.96 -5.73 -5.54
C LEU A 97 -16.12 -4.98 -6.21
N ALA A 98 -17.35 -5.50 -6.07
CA ALA A 98 -18.54 -4.81 -6.57
C ALA A 98 -18.75 -3.45 -5.87
N GLY A 99 -18.59 -3.40 -4.55
CA GLY A 99 -18.70 -2.15 -3.78
C GLY A 99 -17.71 -1.08 -4.24
N ILE A 100 -16.43 -1.47 -4.39
CA ILE A 100 -15.39 -0.57 -4.92
C ILE A 100 -15.71 -0.09 -6.34
N SER A 101 -16.16 -0.99 -7.23
CA SER A 101 -16.52 -0.58 -8.60
C SER A 101 -17.66 0.44 -8.60
N SER A 102 -18.68 0.27 -7.75
CA SER A 102 -19.78 1.25 -7.64
C SER A 102 -19.31 2.64 -7.19
N VAL A 103 -18.38 2.72 -6.24
CA VAL A 103 -17.82 4.02 -5.81
C VAL A 103 -16.94 4.62 -6.91
N ARG A 104 -16.17 3.79 -7.62
CA ARG A 104 -15.39 4.22 -8.79
C ARG A 104 -16.28 4.81 -9.87
N GLU A 105 -17.36 4.12 -10.22
CA GLU A 105 -18.34 4.58 -11.21
C GLU A 105 -19.01 5.89 -10.78
N ALA A 106 -19.29 6.06 -9.48
CA ALA A 106 -19.77 7.33 -8.93
C ALA A 106 -18.73 8.44 -9.09
N ALA A 107 -17.44 8.17 -8.84
CA ALA A 107 -16.36 9.13 -9.06
C ALA A 107 -16.24 9.55 -10.53
N GLU A 108 -16.34 8.59 -11.46
CA GLU A 108 -16.37 8.87 -12.89
C GLU A 108 -17.58 9.71 -13.30
N ALA A 109 -18.76 9.45 -12.72
CA ALA A 109 -19.95 10.24 -12.97
C ALA A 109 -19.82 11.68 -12.46
N VAL A 110 -19.31 11.87 -11.23
CA VAL A 110 -19.05 13.20 -10.66
C VAL A 110 -18.04 13.98 -11.53
N THR A 111 -16.99 13.31 -12.00
CA THR A 111 -16.01 13.89 -12.93
C THR A 111 -16.69 14.42 -14.20
N ARG A 112 -17.51 13.57 -14.85
CA ARG A 112 -18.25 13.97 -16.07
C ARG A 112 -19.19 15.15 -15.82
N LEU A 113 -19.94 15.14 -14.72
CA LEU A 113 -20.87 16.22 -14.38
C LEU A 113 -20.13 17.54 -14.12
N ALA A 114 -18.94 17.48 -13.52
CA ALA A 114 -18.08 18.65 -13.30
C ALA A 114 -17.56 19.22 -14.63
N ASP A 115 -17.09 18.37 -15.54
CA ASP A 115 -16.54 18.74 -16.84
C ASP A 115 -17.60 19.29 -17.82
N GLU A 116 -18.77 18.65 -17.87
CA GLU A 116 -19.88 19.05 -18.74
C GLU A 116 -20.56 20.34 -18.26
N GLY A 117 -20.42 20.66 -16.97
CA GLY A 117 -21.00 21.87 -16.36
C GLY A 117 -22.52 21.87 -16.31
N THR A 118 -23.15 20.70 -16.44
CA THR A 118 -24.61 20.49 -16.43
C THR A 118 -25.23 20.65 -15.05
N VAL A 119 -24.40 20.62 -13.99
CA VAL A 119 -24.79 20.78 -12.59
C VAL A 119 -24.22 22.09 -12.03
N GLU A 120 -24.99 22.72 -11.14
CA GLU A 120 -24.55 23.95 -10.47
C GLU A 120 -23.27 23.72 -9.64
N PRO A 121 -22.31 24.66 -9.62
CA PRO A 121 -21.02 24.47 -8.93
C PRO A 121 -21.14 24.13 -7.45
N LEU A 122 -22.05 24.75 -6.70
CA LEU A 122 -22.26 24.39 -5.29
C LEU A 122 -22.80 22.96 -5.13
N ARG A 123 -23.64 22.51 -6.07
CA ARG A 123 -24.19 21.15 -6.04
C ARG A 123 -23.13 20.10 -6.43
N ILE A 124 -22.19 20.43 -7.32
CA ILE A 124 -21.06 19.53 -7.61
C ILE A 124 -20.11 19.39 -6.42
N ALA A 125 -19.92 20.46 -5.63
CA ALA A 125 -19.16 20.38 -4.39
C ALA A 125 -19.83 19.43 -3.37
N TRP A 126 -21.16 19.50 -3.25
CA TRP A 126 -21.91 18.57 -2.40
C TRP A 126 -21.79 17.11 -2.85
N LEU A 127 -21.84 16.86 -4.17
CA LEU A 127 -21.62 15.52 -4.72
C LEU A 127 -20.21 14.99 -4.42
N LEU A 128 -19.19 15.86 -4.45
CA LEU A 128 -17.83 15.46 -4.04
C LEU A 128 -17.79 15.10 -2.56
N VAL A 129 -18.40 15.88 -1.66
CA VAL A 129 -18.43 15.55 -0.22
C VAL A 129 -19.07 14.18 0.04
N SER A 130 -20.19 13.89 -0.61
CA SER A 130 -20.87 12.59 -0.48
C SER A 130 -20.02 11.45 -1.07
N LEU A 131 -19.30 11.70 -2.16
CA LEU A 131 -18.36 10.75 -2.77
C LEU A 131 -17.14 10.48 -1.87
N GLU A 132 -16.57 11.51 -1.23
CA GLU A 132 -15.48 11.37 -0.26
C GLU A 132 -15.89 10.51 0.94
N SER A 133 -17.13 10.69 1.41
CA SER A 133 -17.70 9.80 2.43
C SER A 133 -17.71 8.36 1.91
N ALA A 134 -18.34 8.09 0.76
CA ALA A 134 -18.40 6.74 0.19
C ALA A 134 -17.00 6.12 -0.05
N TYR A 135 -16.02 6.93 -0.47
CA TYR A 135 -14.63 6.51 -0.62
C TYR A 135 -13.97 6.16 0.71
N ALA A 136 -14.23 6.89 1.79
CA ALA A 136 -13.70 6.56 3.11
C ALA A 136 -14.24 5.23 3.66
N TRP A 137 -15.49 4.88 3.33
CA TRP A 137 -16.12 3.61 3.73
C TRP A 137 -15.74 2.43 2.81
N ALA A 138 -15.39 2.67 1.54
CA ALA A 138 -15.07 1.62 0.57
C ALA A 138 -13.89 0.69 0.97
N PRO A 139 -12.78 1.18 1.58
CA PRO A 139 -11.70 0.33 2.06
C PRO A 139 -11.98 -0.32 3.42
N GLU A 140 -13.05 0.06 4.13
CA GLU A 140 -13.44 -0.65 5.34
C GLU A 140 -13.97 -2.04 4.96
N ASN A 141 -13.42 -3.10 5.57
CA ASN A 141 -13.76 -4.51 5.35
C ASN A 141 -13.12 -5.21 4.14
N VAL A 142 -11.85 -4.90 3.83
CA VAL A 142 -11.07 -5.73 2.89
C VAL A 142 -11.05 -7.19 3.36
N PRO A 143 -11.51 -8.17 2.55
CA PRO A 143 -11.58 -9.55 2.98
C PRO A 143 -10.20 -10.21 3.02
N GLU A 144 -9.72 -10.55 4.22
CA GLU A 144 -8.45 -11.27 4.40
C GLU A 144 -8.51 -12.70 3.82
N PRO A 145 -7.55 -13.10 2.97
CA PRO A 145 -7.49 -14.45 2.43
C PRO A 145 -7.14 -15.49 3.51
N PRO A 146 -7.80 -16.66 3.53
CA PRO A 146 -7.40 -17.74 4.41
C PRO A 146 -6.04 -18.29 4.00
N GLU A 147 -5.30 -18.91 4.93
CA GLU A 147 -3.98 -19.52 4.68
C GLU A 147 -3.97 -20.50 3.47
N SER A 148 -5.13 -21.06 3.13
CA SER A 148 -5.32 -22.00 2.03
C SER A 148 -5.33 -21.39 0.63
N VAL A 149 -5.54 -20.08 0.49
CA VAL A 149 -5.71 -19.37 -0.80
C VAL A 149 -4.45 -18.57 -1.20
N GLY A 150 -3.52 -18.35 -0.27
CA GLY A 150 -2.33 -17.53 -0.51
C GLY A 150 -2.62 -16.03 -0.34
N SER A 151 -1.57 -15.25 -0.09
CA SER A 151 -1.69 -13.85 0.37
C SER A 151 -1.78 -12.79 -0.72
N GLU A 152 -1.74 -13.16 -2.01
CA GLU A 152 -1.65 -12.21 -3.12
C GLU A 152 -2.87 -12.30 -4.03
N ASP A 153 -3.79 -11.35 -3.87
CA ASP A 153 -4.88 -11.12 -4.83
C ASP A 153 -4.64 -9.84 -5.63
N THR A 154 -4.17 -10.01 -6.86
CA THR A 154 -3.86 -8.89 -7.75
C THR A 154 -5.11 -8.11 -8.16
N THR A 155 -6.29 -8.73 -8.19
CA THR A 155 -7.54 -8.08 -8.60
C THR A 155 -8.06 -7.12 -7.54
N LEU A 156 -8.03 -7.52 -6.26
CA LEU A 156 -8.38 -6.62 -5.14
C LEU A 156 -7.49 -5.37 -5.14
N ARG A 157 -6.20 -5.55 -5.41
CA ARG A 157 -5.23 -4.46 -5.50
C ARG A 157 -5.49 -3.56 -6.72
N ASP A 158 -5.75 -4.15 -7.88
CA ASP A 158 -6.03 -3.40 -9.10
C ASP A 158 -7.31 -2.54 -8.98
N GLU A 159 -8.39 -3.07 -8.41
CA GLU A 159 -9.65 -2.32 -8.27
C GLU A 159 -9.59 -1.20 -7.21
N ALA A 160 -8.98 -1.46 -6.05
CA ALA A 160 -8.78 -0.41 -5.04
C ALA A 160 -7.99 0.78 -5.61
N PHE A 161 -6.96 0.47 -6.40
CA PHE A 161 -6.17 1.49 -7.06
C PHE A 161 -6.94 2.25 -8.15
N ARG A 162 -7.80 1.57 -8.94
CA ARG A 162 -8.66 2.24 -9.93
C ARG A 162 -9.64 3.20 -9.28
N LEU A 163 -10.16 2.84 -8.10
CA LEU A 163 -10.97 3.74 -7.29
C LEU A 163 -10.19 4.99 -6.86
N ASP A 164 -8.96 4.84 -6.37
CA ASP A 164 -8.09 5.98 -6.03
C ASP A 164 -7.91 6.95 -7.22
N LEU A 165 -7.66 6.41 -8.42
CA LEU A 165 -7.54 7.22 -9.64
C LEU A 165 -8.85 7.93 -10.00
N GLY A 166 -9.99 7.24 -9.83
CA GLY A 166 -11.31 7.82 -10.02
C GLY A 166 -11.52 9.02 -9.09
N MET A 167 -11.15 8.87 -7.82
CA MET A 167 -11.24 9.94 -6.81
C MET A 167 -10.34 11.13 -7.13
N ILE A 168 -9.09 10.90 -7.53
CA ILE A 168 -8.18 11.97 -7.95
C ILE A 168 -8.78 12.76 -9.11
N SER A 169 -9.33 12.05 -10.11
CA SER A 169 -9.96 12.68 -11.28
C SER A 169 -11.19 13.51 -10.88
N ALA A 170 -12.04 12.97 -10.02
CA ALA A 170 -13.23 13.67 -9.52
C ALA A 170 -12.85 14.93 -8.73
N ARG A 171 -11.89 14.83 -7.81
CA ARG A 171 -11.36 15.98 -7.04
C ARG A 171 -10.83 17.07 -7.96
N ALA A 172 -10.02 16.69 -8.96
CA ALA A 172 -9.42 17.65 -9.89
C ALA A 172 -10.49 18.36 -10.73
N ALA A 173 -11.44 17.62 -11.31
CA ALA A 173 -12.51 18.20 -12.13
C ALA A 173 -13.41 19.14 -11.33
N VAL A 174 -13.80 18.74 -10.11
CA VAL A 174 -14.60 19.58 -9.21
C VAL A 174 -13.83 20.83 -8.77
N ALA A 175 -12.56 20.69 -8.38
CA ALA A 175 -11.72 21.83 -7.99
C ALA A 175 -11.56 22.84 -9.14
N ASN A 176 -11.33 22.35 -10.36
CA ASN A 176 -11.26 23.18 -11.55
C ASN A 176 -12.58 23.93 -11.79
N ARG A 177 -13.71 23.22 -11.71
CA ARG A 177 -15.05 23.80 -11.89
C ARG A 177 -15.36 24.88 -10.85
N LEU A 178 -15.01 24.65 -9.58
CA LEU A 178 -15.20 25.61 -8.49
C LEU A 178 -14.27 26.82 -8.65
N SER A 179 -13.02 26.62 -9.08
CA SER A 179 -12.08 27.71 -9.36
C SER A 179 -12.61 28.63 -10.46
N TYR A 180 -13.11 28.07 -11.56
CA TYR A 180 -13.77 28.85 -12.62
C TYR A 180 -15.01 29.58 -12.13
N HIS A 181 -15.81 28.96 -11.26
CA HIS A 181 -16.97 29.63 -10.68
C HIS A 181 -16.55 30.83 -9.82
N LEU A 182 -15.54 30.66 -8.94
CA LEU A 182 -15.03 31.73 -8.09
C LEU A 182 -14.42 32.88 -8.90
N ILE A 183 -13.62 32.58 -9.94
CA ILE A 183 -13.06 33.60 -10.83
C ILE A 183 -14.17 34.39 -11.53
N ASN A 184 -15.21 33.71 -12.04
CA ASN A 184 -16.32 34.37 -12.70
C ASN A 184 -17.19 35.19 -11.74
N GLN A 185 -17.37 34.74 -10.49
CA GLN A 185 -18.07 35.49 -9.45
C GLN A 185 -17.25 36.69 -8.94
N ALA A 186 -15.93 36.57 -8.91
CA ALA A 186 -15.01 37.63 -8.48
C ALA A 186 -14.68 38.64 -9.59
N THR A 187 -15.09 38.38 -10.84
CA THR A 187 -14.87 39.30 -11.96
C THR A 187 -15.92 40.43 -11.89
N PRO A 188 -15.53 41.70 -11.68
CA PRO A 188 -16.49 42.80 -11.65
C PRO A 188 -17.17 42.98 -13.01
N GLU A 189 -18.44 43.38 -13.02
CA GLU A 189 -19.22 43.62 -14.25
C GLU A 189 -18.57 44.69 -15.16
N GLU A 190 -17.72 45.56 -14.61
CA GLU A 190 -16.90 46.52 -15.35
C GLU A 190 -15.42 46.43 -14.90
N PRO A 191 -14.52 45.88 -15.73
CA PRO A 191 -13.13 45.57 -15.34
C PRO A 191 -12.21 46.78 -15.10
N GLU A 192 -12.67 48.03 -15.35
CA GLU A 192 -11.83 49.23 -15.25
C GLU A 192 -11.92 49.98 -13.91
N LEU A 193 -12.73 49.52 -12.95
CA LEU A 193 -12.88 50.20 -11.66
C LEU A 193 -12.96 49.19 -10.51
N CYS A 194 -11.82 48.72 -10.01
CA CYS A 194 -11.80 48.02 -8.73
C CYS A 194 -10.76 48.63 -7.80
N ALA A 195 -11.22 49.59 -6.99
CA ALA A 195 -10.56 50.04 -5.80
C ALA A 195 -11.12 49.22 -4.62
N GLU A 196 -10.23 48.44 -3.99
CA GLU A 196 -10.30 47.94 -2.61
C GLU A 196 -11.48 46.97 -2.26
N LEU A 197 -11.10 45.72 -2.02
CA LEU A 197 -11.96 44.62 -1.57
C LEU A 197 -12.27 44.74 -0.07
N GLU A 198 -13.46 45.22 0.27
CA GLU A 198 -14.14 44.87 1.53
C GLU A 198 -15.52 44.28 1.18
N CYS A 199 -15.85 43.14 1.81
CA CYS A 199 -17.13 42.46 1.62
C CYS A 199 -18.25 43.32 2.24
N PRO A 200 -19.30 43.70 1.51
CA PRO A 200 -20.35 44.56 2.05
C PRO A 200 -21.18 43.82 3.11
N ASP A 201 -21.67 44.59 4.09
CA ASP A 201 -22.41 44.10 5.27
C ASP A 201 -23.75 43.39 4.96
N ASP A 202 -24.15 43.29 3.68
CA ASP A 202 -25.39 42.69 3.19
C ASP A 202 -25.20 41.35 2.44
N CYS A 203 -24.04 40.70 2.59
CA CYS A 203 -23.81 39.37 2.04
C CYS A 203 -24.81 38.34 2.62
N SER A 204 -25.64 37.75 1.75
CA SER A 204 -26.71 36.80 2.08
C SER A 204 -26.31 35.33 1.89
N GLY A 205 -25.00 35.04 1.85
CA GLY A 205 -24.48 33.67 1.78
C GLY A 205 -24.95 32.83 2.98
N ARG A 206 -25.55 31.66 2.72
CA ARG A 206 -25.92 30.69 3.76
C ARG A 206 -24.67 29.94 4.21
N HIS A 207 -24.36 29.99 5.51
CA HIS A 207 -23.13 29.43 6.10
C HIS A 207 -23.36 28.31 7.15
N GLU A 208 -24.55 27.70 7.19
CA GLU A 208 -24.88 26.68 8.21
C GLU A 208 -24.86 25.26 7.63
N THR A 209 -24.08 24.37 8.25
CA THR A 209 -23.78 22.98 7.83
C THR A 209 -24.64 21.91 8.52
N GLU A 210 -25.77 22.27 9.12
CA GLU A 210 -26.55 21.37 10.00
C GLU A 210 -27.50 20.40 9.28
N SER A 211 -27.58 20.41 7.94
CA SER A 211 -28.50 19.55 7.17
C SER A 211 -27.83 18.42 6.38
N ILE A 212 -26.59 18.05 6.72
CA ILE A 212 -25.81 17.05 5.97
C ILE A 212 -26.07 15.66 6.58
N ASP A 213 -26.82 14.82 5.86
CA ASP A 213 -26.95 13.39 6.17
C ASP A 213 -25.94 12.61 5.31
N CYS A 214 -24.74 12.39 5.85
CA CYS A 214 -23.55 11.89 5.14
C CYS A 214 -23.45 10.35 5.08
N GLY A 215 -24.57 9.66 4.92
CA GLY A 215 -24.60 8.19 4.80
C GLY A 215 -24.05 7.68 3.45
N PRO A 216 -23.54 6.44 3.39
CA PRO A 216 -22.96 5.85 2.17
C PRO A 216 -23.96 5.75 1.01
N ASP A 217 -25.27 5.77 1.30
CA ASP A 217 -26.34 5.69 0.31
C ASP A 217 -26.71 7.04 -0.34
N ALA A 218 -26.37 8.17 0.30
CA ALA A 218 -26.83 9.50 -0.08
C ALA A 218 -26.31 9.94 -1.46
N ILE A 219 -25.08 9.55 -1.82
CA ILE A 219 -24.50 9.87 -3.14
C ILE A 219 -25.30 9.25 -4.29
N PHE A 220 -25.79 8.02 -4.11
CA PHE A 220 -26.51 7.32 -5.17
C PHE A 220 -27.92 7.86 -5.37
N GLU A 221 -28.58 8.29 -4.29
CA GLU A 221 -29.89 8.96 -4.37
C GLU A 221 -29.77 10.32 -5.08
N ASP A 222 -28.72 11.08 -4.75
CA ASP A 222 -28.42 12.36 -5.39
C ASP A 222 -28.07 12.18 -6.89
N LEU A 223 -27.26 11.19 -7.26
CA LEU A 223 -26.95 10.88 -8.66
C LEU A 223 -28.20 10.45 -9.46
N SER A 224 -29.08 9.65 -8.85
CA SER A 224 -30.34 9.22 -9.47
C SER A 224 -31.28 10.40 -9.74
N ALA A 225 -31.36 11.38 -8.84
CA ALA A 225 -32.12 12.61 -9.05
C ALA A 225 -31.63 13.43 -10.25
N HIS A 226 -30.39 13.21 -10.70
CA HIS A 226 -29.77 13.83 -11.87
C HIS A 226 -29.70 12.91 -13.08
N GLY A 227 -30.47 11.80 -13.08
CA GLY A 227 -30.61 10.90 -14.22
C GLY A 227 -29.44 9.92 -14.42
N VAL A 228 -28.59 9.74 -13.40
CA VAL A 228 -27.51 8.76 -13.41
C VAL A 228 -27.93 7.56 -12.55
N GLU A 229 -28.25 6.44 -13.19
CA GLU A 229 -28.53 5.18 -12.52
C GLU A 229 -27.25 4.34 -12.40
N ILE A 230 -26.91 3.91 -11.18
CA ILE A 230 -25.80 2.98 -10.88
C ILE A 230 -26.43 1.71 -10.30
N GLU A 231 -26.12 0.56 -10.89
CA GLU A 231 -26.64 -0.74 -10.42
C GLU A 231 -26.05 -1.07 -9.04
N ARG A 232 -26.89 -1.18 -8.02
CA ARG A 232 -26.47 -1.62 -6.67
C ARG A 232 -26.45 -3.14 -6.59
N GLY A 233 -25.39 -3.70 -6.02
CA GLY A 233 -25.39 -5.09 -5.54
C GLY A 233 -26.40 -5.24 -4.41
N GLN A 234 -27.54 -5.88 -4.66
CA GLN A 234 -28.56 -6.11 -3.62
C GLN A 234 -28.13 -7.24 -2.69
N ASP A 235 -28.19 -6.96 -1.39
CA ASP A 235 -28.02 -7.93 -0.31
C ASP A 235 -29.29 -8.80 -0.19
N THR A 236 -29.51 -9.71 -1.16
CA THR A 236 -30.48 -10.82 -1.01
C THR A 236 -30.02 -12.05 -1.80
N GLY A 237 -30.22 -13.21 -1.17
CA GLY A 237 -29.68 -14.49 -1.63
C GLY A 237 -30.11 -14.92 -3.04
N ALA A 238 -29.14 -15.52 -3.74
CA ALA A 238 -29.28 -16.40 -4.89
C ALA A 238 -30.16 -15.90 -6.06
N HIS A 239 -29.53 -15.38 -7.10
CA HIS A 239 -29.46 -16.09 -8.39
C HIS A 239 -28.42 -15.46 -9.32
N VAL A 240 -27.48 -16.31 -9.75
CA VAL A 240 -26.47 -16.02 -10.76
C VAL A 240 -27.13 -15.77 -12.12
N THR A 241 -26.79 -14.67 -12.77
CA THR A 241 -26.61 -14.63 -14.22
C THR A 241 -25.40 -13.75 -14.54
N VAL A 242 -24.25 -14.37 -14.79
CA VAL A 242 -23.04 -13.69 -15.26
C VAL A 242 -23.23 -13.35 -16.73
N THR A 243 -23.29 -12.06 -17.02
CA THR A 243 -23.02 -11.54 -18.37
C THR A 243 -21.64 -10.92 -18.30
N THR A 244 -20.64 -11.62 -18.85
CA THR A 244 -19.27 -11.13 -18.99
C THR A 244 -19.26 -9.98 -20.00
N SER A 245 -19.42 -8.76 -19.50
CA SER A 245 -19.02 -7.55 -20.22
C SER A 245 -17.53 -7.32 -19.97
N GLN A 246 -16.71 -7.58 -20.99
CA GLN A 246 -15.36 -7.04 -21.05
C GLN A 246 -15.47 -5.53 -21.27
N GLU A 247 -15.24 -4.74 -20.22
CA GLU A 247 -14.98 -3.31 -20.35
C GLU A 247 -13.47 -3.01 -20.45
N PRO A 248 -13.07 -1.96 -21.19
CA PRO A 248 -11.69 -1.66 -21.51
C PRO A 248 -10.99 -0.93 -20.35
N GLU A 249 -9.81 -1.43 -19.95
CA GLU A 249 -8.88 -0.71 -19.08
C GLU A 249 -8.56 0.66 -19.67
N ARG A 250 -9.00 1.74 -19.01
CA ARG A 250 -8.80 3.10 -19.50
C ARG A 250 -7.33 3.50 -19.27
N ALA A 251 -6.57 3.57 -20.36
CA ALA A 251 -5.17 4.00 -20.35
C ALA A 251 -5.04 5.45 -19.82
N LEU A 252 -3.96 5.74 -19.09
CA LEU A 252 -3.61 7.08 -18.65
C LEU A 252 -3.32 7.95 -19.87
N ARG A 253 -4.05 9.05 -20.03
CA ARG A 253 -3.83 9.98 -21.13
C ARG A 253 -2.63 10.86 -20.81
N SER A 254 -1.58 10.75 -21.62
CA SER A 254 -0.35 11.54 -21.44
C SER A 254 -0.59 13.05 -21.51
N GLU A 255 -1.58 13.49 -22.29
CA GLU A 255 -1.95 14.90 -22.44
C GLU A 255 -2.42 15.52 -21.12
N ASP A 256 -3.26 14.79 -20.36
CA ASP A 256 -3.77 15.25 -19.06
C ASP A 256 -2.63 15.40 -18.05
N LEU A 257 -1.70 14.43 -18.03
CA LEU A 257 -0.52 14.46 -17.15
C LEU A 257 0.42 15.62 -17.50
N ILE A 258 0.64 15.89 -18.78
CA ILE A 258 1.47 17.02 -19.24
C ILE A 258 0.84 18.36 -18.84
N ALA A 259 -0.49 18.49 -18.94
CA ALA A 259 -1.19 19.70 -18.52
C ALA A 259 -1.02 19.98 -17.03
N VAL A 260 -1.16 18.96 -16.17
CA VAL A 260 -0.92 19.08 -14.72
C VAL A 260 0.52 19.50 -14.43
N LEU A 261 1.50 18.83 -15.04
CA LEU A 261 2.92 19.15 -14.84
C LEU A 261 3.26 20.58 -15.25
N SER A 262 2.70 21.04 -16.38
CA SER A 262 2.91 22.40 -16.87
C SER A 262 2.36 23.45 -15.91
N GLN A 263 1.21 23.20 -15.28
CA GLN A 263 0.66 24.08 -14.25
C GLN A 263 1.54 24.15 -13.00
N CYS A 264 2.26 23.08 -12.70
CA CYS A 264 3.21 23.01 -11.59
C CYS A 264 4.64 23.47 -11.97
N GLY A 265 4.84 24.03 -13.18
CA GLY A 265 6.13 24.52 -13.64
C GLY A 265 7.14 23.41 -13.99
N ILE A 266 6.68 22.19 -14.23
CA ILE A 266 7.52 21.06 -14.68
C ILE A 266 7.37 20.91 -16.19
N ASP A 267 8.48 21.12 -16.90
CA ASP A 267 8.54 20.88 -18.34
C ASP A 267 8.58 19.38 -18.64
N ALA A 268 7.51 18.85 -19.23
CA ALA A 268 7.40 17.43 -19.59
C ALA A 268 8.31 17.02 -20.77
N ASP A 269 8.85 17.97 -21.53
CA ASP A 269 9.79 17.71 -22.62
C ASP A 269 11.25 17.71 -22.15
N ASP A 270 11.54 18.36 -21.02
CA ASP A 270 12.80 18.20 -20.30
C ASP A 270 12.83 16.83 -19.58
N THR A 271 13.50 15.87 -20.21
CA THR A 271 13.62 14.51 -19.66
C THR A 271 14.33 14.49 -18.30
N GLU A 272 15.30 15.37 -18.06
CA GLU A 272 16.03 15.39 -16.79
C GLU A 272 15.16 15.94 -15.67
N CYS A 273 14.44 17.05 -15.92
CA CYS A 273 13.47 17.61 -14.99
C CYS A 273 12.36 16.60 -14.70
N LEU A 274 11.79 16.01 -15.75
CA LEU A 274 10.69 15.05 -15.64
C LEU A 274 11.08 13.80 -14.84
N VAL A 275 12.25 13.20 -15.11
CA VAL A 275 12.72 12.02 -14.35
C VAL A 275 13.05 12.39 -12.91
N SER A 276 13.55 13.59 -12.65
CA SER A 276 13.80 14.07 -11.30
C SER A 276 12.49 14.21 -10.51
N ALA A 277 11.46 14.85 -11.10
CA ALA A 277 10.14 14.93 -10.49
C ALA A 277 9.51 13.54 -10.30
N ALA A 278 9.64 12.64 -11.26
CA ALA A 278 9.15 11.28 -11.14
C ALA A 278 9.85 10.48 -10.04
N ALA A 279 11.14 10.72 -9.79
CA ALA A 279 11.86 10.09 -8.69
C ALA A 279 11.33 10.57 -7.33
N VAL A 280 11.07 11.87 -7.20
CA VAL A 280 10.41 12.42 -6.00
C VAL A 280 9.04 11.79 -5.81
N GLY A 281 8.24 11.70 -6.87
CA GLY A 281 6.90 11.12 -6.81
C GLY A 281 6.89 9.62 -6.51
N LEU A 282 7.88 8.88 -6.99
CA LEU A 282 8.04 7.47 -6.63
C LEU A 282 8.35 7.33 -5.14
N VAL A 283 9.24 8.16 -4.58
CA VAL A 283 9.53 8.15 -3.14
C VAL A 283 8.31 8.61 -2.33
N ALA A 284 7.65 9.68 -2.77
CA ALA A 284 6.47 10.20 -2.09
C ALA A 284 5.38 9.14 -2.01
N VAL A 285 5.03 8.50 -3.12
CA VAL A 285 3.91 7.54 -3.16
C VAL A 285 4.27 6.15 -2.64
N ALA A 286 5.50 5.67 -2.87
CA ALA A 286 5.87 4.30 -2.48
C ALA A 286 6.45 4.20 -1.07
N TRP A 287 7.02 5.29 -0.55
CA TRP A 287 7.75 5.26 0.71
C TRP A 287 7.15 6.19 1.78
N ARG A 288 6.71 7.41 1.43
CA ARG A 288 6.13 8.34 2.41
C ARG A 288 4.62 8.17 2.59
N ASP A 289 3.90 8.01 1.50
CA ASP A 289 2.46 7.76 1.49
C ASP A 289 2.22 6.30 1.88
N GLY A 290 1.85 6.08 3.14
CA GLY A 290 1.65 4.76 3.72
C GLY A 290 2.01 4.71 5.21
N PRO A 291 2.40 3.53 5.74
CA PRO A 291 2.60 3.34 7.18
C PRO A 291 3.85 4.01 7.77
N LEU A 292 4.57 4.85 6.99
CA LEU A 292 5.77 5.54 7.46
C LEU A 292 5.47 6.50 8.61
N GLU A 293 4.30 7.15 8.59
CA GLU A 293 3.87 8.05 9.66
C GLU A 293 3.64 7.28 10.97
N GLU A 294 2.99 6.12 10.91
CA GLU A 294 2.83 5.23 12.08
C GLU A 294 4.18 4.71 12.59
N ILE A 295 5.13 4.43 11.69
CA ILE A 295 6.51 4.07 12.03
C ILE A 295 7.24 5.24 12.69
N ARG A 296 6.99 6.49 12.26
CA ARG A 296 7.57 7.71 12.85
C ARG A 296 7.05 7.96 14.26
N GLU A 297 5.76 7.72 14.49
CA GLU A 297 5.11 7.92 15.78
C GLU A 297 5.40 6.79 16.80
N ALA A 298 5.92 5.65 16.36
CA ALA A 298 6.21 4.50 17.22
C ALA A 298 7.42 4.74 18.16
N ASP A 299 7.44 4.00 19.28
CA ASP A 299 8.57 4.00 20.23
C ASP A 299 9.85 3.50 19.54
N GLY A 300 10.78 4.41 19.28
CA GLY A 300 12.02 4.12 18.54
C GLY A 300 11.92 4.40 17.03
N GLY A 301 10.87 5.11 16.59
CA GLY A 301 10.74 5.65 15.26
C GLY A 301 11.85 6.64 14.89
N PRO A 302 12.03 6.92 13.58
CA PRO A 302 13.04 7.85 13.10
C PRO A 302 12.68 9.29 13.45
N SER A 303 13.72 10.11 13.60
CA SER A 303 13.62 11.57 13.65
C SER A 303 13.30 12.18 12.27
N ASP A 304 12.85 13.44 12.24
CA ASP A 304 12.52 14.12 10.98
C ASP A 304 13.74 14.29 10.06
N GLY A 305 14.92 14.52 10.65
CA GLY A 305 16.18 14.59 9.93
C GLY A 305 16.59 13.24 9.33
N GLU A 306 16.26 12.12 9.99
CA GLU A 306 16.43 10.77 9.44
C GLU A 306 15.48 10.53 8.26
N VAL A 307 14.21 10.92 8.39
CA VAL A 307 13.23 10.82 7.30
C VAL A 307 13.68 11.65 6.09
N LEU A 308 14.15 12.88 6.31
CA LEU A 308 14.64 13.75 5.23
C LEU A 308 15.89 13.18 4.58
N ALA A 309 16.89 12.75 5.37
CA ALA A 309 18.12 12.17 4.83
C ALA A 309 17.84 10.91 4.00
N GLN A 310 16.96 10.03 4.50
CA GLN A 310 16.58 8.81 3.80
C GLN A 310 15.78 9.12 2.53
N GLY A 311 14.86 10.08 2.58
CA GLY A 311 14.12 10.54 1.40
C GLY A 311 15.03 11.03 0.27
N VAL A 312 16.12 11.71 0.60
CA VAL A 312 17.13 12.18 -0.37
C VAL A 312 17.93 11.01 -0.98
N ASP A 313 18.37 10.02 -0.19
CA ASP A 313 19.07 8.85 -0.72
C ASP A 313 18.14 8.00 -1.61
N LEU A 314 16.90 7.80 -1.17
CA LEU A 314 15.88 7.10 -1.92
C LEU A 314 15.52 7.83 -3.22
N TYR A 315 15.49 9.16 -3.22
CA TYR A 315 15.35 9.94 -4.45
C TYR A 315 16.48 9.64 -5.45
N ARG A 316 17.75 9.62 -4.99
CA ARG A 316 18.89 9.33 -5.87
C ARG A 316 18.78 7.93 -6.46
N ARG A 317 18.31 6.94 -5.69
CA ARG A 317 18.10 5.56 -6.13
C ARG A 317 16.90 5.41 -7.06
N ALA A 318 15.78 6.06 -6.75
CA ALA A 318 14.60 6.11 -7.60
C ALA A 318 14.94 6.71 -8.97
N ARG A 319 15.68 7.83 -9.01
CA ARG A 319 16.15 8.46 -10.25
C ARG A 319 17.01 7.51 -11.07
N ALA A 320 17.97 6.82 -10.44
CA ALA A 320 18.81 5.85 -11.12
C ALA A 320 17.99 4.66 -11.67
N ALA A 321 17.04 4.15 -10.89
CA ALA A 321 16.19 3.04 -11.29
C ALA A 321 15.24 3.43 -12.44
N LEU A 322 14.67 4.64 -12.41
CA LEU A 322 13.82 5.17 -13.49
C LEU A 322 14.60 5.38 -14.79
N LEU A 323 15.85 5.85 -14.72
CA LEU A 323 16.73 5.95 -15.89
C LEU A 323 17.07 4.57 -16.45
N ALA A 324 17.44 3.61 -15.59
CA ALA A 324 17.71 2.24 -16.01
C ALA A 324 16.47 1.58 -16.62
N ALA A 325 15.27 1.86 -16.08
CA ALA A 325 14.02 1.31 -16.59
C ALA A 325 13.69 1.73 -18.03
N ARG A 326 14.31 2.80 -18.54
CA ARG A 326 14.19 3.21 -19.93
C ARG A 326 14.82 2.20 -20.89
N ASP A 327 15.97 1.65 -20.51
CA ASP A 327 16.82 0.82 -21.37
C ASP A 327 16.67 -0.68 -21.03
N ASP A 328 16.61 -1.01 -19.74
CA ASP A 328 16.58 -2.38 -19.22
C ASP A 328 15.15 -2.89 -18.93
N GLY A 329 14.16 -2.00 -19.01
CA GLY A 329 12.76 -2.30 -18.74
C GLY A 329 12.31 -2.06 -17.30
N PRO A 330 10.99 -2.13 -17.03
CA PRO A 330 10.40 -1.73 -15.75
C PRO A 330 10.97 -2.46 -14.52
N GLU A 331 11.51 -3.66 -14.70
CA GLU A 331 12.11 -4.49 -13.65
C GLU A 331 13.33 -3.82 -13.00
N ALA A 332 13.95 -2.82 -13.63
CA ALA A 332 15.00 -2.02 -13.01
C ALA A 332 14.54 -1.28 -11.74
N LEU A 333 13.22 -1.06 -11.57
CA LEU A 333 12.64 -0.47 -10.36
C LEU A 333 12.79 -1.38 -9.11
N LEU A 334 13.03 -2.68 -9.30
CA LEU A 334 13.29 -3.60 -8.17
C LEU A 334 14.56 -3.22 -7.39
N ALA A 335 15.53 -2.53 -8.01
CA ALA A 335 16.72 -2.05 -7.32
C ALA A 335 16.40 -0.92 -6.31
N PHE A 336 15.40 -0.09 -6.60
CA PHE A 336 14.89 0.89 -5.66
C PHE A 336 14.12 0.19 -4.54
N GLN A 337 13.20 -0.73 -4.89
CA GLN A 337 12.40 -1.50 -3.93
C GLN A 337 13.27 -2.23 -2.92
N ALA A 338 14.26 -2.99 -3.40
CA ALA A 338 15.14 -3.78 -2.56
C ALA A 338 15.88 -2.98 -1.48
N VAL A 339 16.12 -1.68 -1.72
CA VAL A 339 16.74 -0.80 -0.74
C VAL A 339 15.70 -0.18 0.17
N ALA A 340 14.60 0.29 -0.41
CA ALA A 340 13.59 1.02 0.33
C ALA A 340 12.80 0.13 1.29
N SER A 341 12.72 -1.18 1.02
CA SER A 341 12.13 -2.19 1.91
C SER A 341 13.15 -2.96 2.77
N ASP A 342 14.45 -2.61 2.70
CA ASP A 342 15.47 -3.29 3.50
C ASP A 342 15.33 -2.95 4.98
N LEU A 343 14.92 -3.95 5.77
CA LEU A 343 14.67 -3.78 7.20
C LEU A 343 15.95 -3.61 8.02
N ASP A 344 17.08 -4.08 7.50
CA ASP A 344 18.36 -4.14 8.19
C ASP A 344 19.33 -3.03 7.76
N LEU A 345 19.04 -2.33 6.67
CA LEU A 345 19.88 -1.26 6.15
C LEU A 345 19.77 0.00 7.03
N PRO A 346 20.90 0.51 7.56
CA PRO A 346 20.92 1.81 8.23
C PRO A 346 20.50 2.92 7.27
N TRP A 347 19.66 3.83 7.76
CA TRP A 347 19.24 4.98 6.98
C TRP A 347 20.38 5.95 6.67
N ALA A 348 20.18 6.76 5.63
CA ALA A 348 21.16 7.73 5.18
C ALA A 348 21.45 8.84 6.21
N GLY A 349 22.39 9.73 5.88
CA GLY A 349 22.77 10.84 6.77
C GLY A 349 23.59 10.45 8.00
N GLY A 350 24.17 9.24 8.01
CA GLY A 350 24.93 8.72 9.14
C GLY A 350 24.06 8.23 10.29
N SER A 351 22.77 7.98 10.02
CA SER A 351 21.83 7.41 10.98
C SER A 351 22.21 5.98 11.40
N SER A 352 21.89 5.63 12.64
CA SER A 352 21.89 4.24 13.12
C SER A 352 20.51 3.58 13.09
N PHE A 353 19.47 4.32 12.71
CA PHE A 353 18.10 3.82 12.62
C PHE A 353 18.01 2.78 11.51
N THR A 354 17.26 1.71 11.80
CA THR A 354 16.84 0.69 10.84
C THR A 354 15.36 0.43 11.04
N LEU A 355 14.65 0.11 9.94
CA LEU A 355 13.22 -0.18 10.00
C LEU A 355 12.92 -1.32 10.98
N ARG A 356 13.76 -2.36 11.05
CA ARG A 356 13.60 -3.49 11.99
C ARG A 356 13.40 -3.05 13.45
N ASN A 357 14.00 -1.93 13.86
CA ASN A 357 13.99 -1.46 15.23
C ASN A 357 12.87 -0.47 15.55
N SER A 358 12.04 -0.10 14.57
CA SER A 358 11.02 0.95 14.73
C SER A 358 9.79 0.54 15.54
N GLY A 359 9.54 -0.75 15.73
CA GLY A 359 8.33 -1.25 16.42
C GLY A 359 7.01 -1.02 15.68
N GLY A 360 7.03 -0.39 14.50
CA GLY A 360 5.84 -0.06 13.70
C GLY A 360 5.36 -1.18 12.75
N PRO A 361 4.34 -0.90 11.92
CA PRO A 361 3.71 -1.84 10.98
C PRO A 361 4.62 -2.19 9.78
N LEU A 362 5.68 -2.95 10.02
CA LEU A 362 6.71 -3.26 9.02
C LEU A 362 6.20 -4.10 7.85
N LYS A 363 5.22 -4.96 8.08
CA LYS A 363 4.68 -5.84 7.03
C LYS A 363 3.88 -5.01 6.04
N GLU A 364 2.98 -4.19 6.56
CA GLU A 364 2.13 -3.27 5.81
C GLU A 364 2.98 -2.24 5.04
N PHE A 365 4.07 -1.78 5.66
CA PHE A 365 5.02 -0.86 5.02
C PHE A 365 5.70 -1.49 3.79
N VAL A 366 6.22 -2.72 3.92
CA VAL A 366 6.85 -3.42 2.78
C VAL A 366 5.81 -3.75 1.70
N GLU A 367 4.62 -4.20 2.09
CA GLU A 367 3.54 -4.48 1.15
C GLU A 367 3.10 -3.22 0.38
N ASN A 368 2.97 -2.07 1.05
CA ASN A 368 2.68 -0.80 0.38
C ASN A 368 3.75 -0.46 -0.65
N LEU A 369 5.02 -0.54 -0.27
CA LEU A 369 6.14 -0.22 -1.14
C LEU A 369 6.17 -1.12 -2.37
N ASP A 370 6.02 -2.43 -2.16
CA ASP A 370 5.96 -3.45 -3.21
C ASP A 370 4.81 -3.15 -4.18
N ASN A 371 3.62 -2.84 -3.66
CA ASN A 371 2.44 -2.53 -4.47
C ASN A 371 2.65 -1.27 -5.33
N ARG A 372 3.17 -0.19 -4.74
CA ARG A 372 3.36 1.08 -5.44
C ARG A 372 4.48 0.99 -6.49
N VAL A 373 5.56 0.25 -6.23
CA VAL A 373 6.62 -0.02 -7.23
C VAL A 373 6.12 -0.93 -8.35
N TRP A 374 5.41 -2.01 -8.00
CA TRP A 374 4.80 -2.92 -8.98
C TRP A 374 3.86 -2.17 -9.93
N TYR A 375 3.00 -1.30 -9.41
CA TYR A 375 2.08 -0.52 -10.24
C TYR A 375 2.82 0.39 -11.22
N THR A 376 3.86 1.09 -10.76
CA THR A 376 4.72 1.90 -11.64
C THR A 376 5.29 1.06 -12.77
N SER A 377 5.74 -0.15 -12.42
CA SER A 377 6.31 -1.10 -13.37
C SER A 377 5.26 -1.58 -14.38
N LYS A 378 4.02 -1.84 -13.93
CA LYS A 378 2.87 -2.22 -14.77
C LYS A 378 2.55 -1.11 -15.77
N VAL A 379 2.41 0.15 -15.33
CA VAL A 379 2.18 1.29 -16.23
C VAL A 379 3.28 1.42 -17.27
N MET A 380 4.55 1.31 -16.87
CA MET A 380 5.67 1.36 -17.81
C MET A 380 5.63 0.22 -18.84
N ARG A 381 5.21 -0.98 -18.42
CA ARG A 381 5.10 -2.17 -19.27
C ARG A 381 3.96 -2.05 -20.28
N GLU A 382 2.81 -1.56 -19.84
CA GLU A 382 1.58 -1.52 -20.64
C GLU A 382 1.48 -0.28 -21.51
N GLN A 383 1.95 0.87 -21.02
CA GLN A 383 1.74 2.18 -21.64
C GLN A 383 3.07 2.86 -22.02
N GLY A 384 4.19 2.22 -21.72
CA GLY A 384 5.52 2.70 -22.03
C GLY A 384 6.14 3.53 -20.90
N TRP A 385 7.48 3.51 -20.87
CA TRP A 385 8.29 4.18 -19.86
C TRP A 385 7.88 5.64 -19.63
N ARG A 386 7.68 6.41 -20.71
CA ARG A 386 7.35 7.84 -20.62
C ARG A 386 6.06 8.08 -19.84
N VAL A 387 5.03 7.25 -20.01
CA VAL A 387 3.76 7.37 -19.28
C VAL A 387 3.96 7.08 -17.80
N GLY A 388 4.73 6.04 -17.45
CA GLY A 388 5.06 5.75 -16.06
C GLY A 388 5.82 6.89 -15.36
N VAL A 389 6.75 7.54 -16.08
CA VAL A 389 7.48 8.71 -15.57
C VAL A 389 6.55 9.92 -15.42
N LEU A 390 5.75 10.25 -16.45
CA LEU A 390 4.77 11.34 -16.38
C LEU A 390 3.81 11.17 -15.20
N HIS A 391 3.30 9.96 -15.00
CA HIS A 391 2.40 9.63 -13.90
C HIS A 391 3.05 9.91 -12.54
N ARG A 392 4.29 9.46 -12.32
CA ARG A 392 4.99 9.70 -11.05
C ARG A 392 5.37 11.15 -10.86
N ALA A 393 5.77 11.85 -11.92
CA ALA A 393 6.05 13.28 -11.83
C ALA A 393 4.79 14.06 -11.43
N ALA A 394 3.63 13.70 -11.97
CA ALA A 394 2.36 14.35 -11.63
C ALA A 394 1.99 14.09 -10.15
N SER A 395 2.24 12.88 -9.62
CA SER A 395 2.07 12.61 -8.18
C SER A 395 2.96 13.53 -7.33
N ALA A 396 4.23 13.70 -7.70
CA ALA A 396 5.16 14.58 -6.97
C ALA A 396 4.69 16.03 -6.98
N ALA A 397 4.22 16.51 -8.13
CA ALA A 397 3.79 17.89 -8.30
C ALA A 397 2.61 18.27 -7.39
N LEU A 398 1.74 17.31 -7.10
CA LEU A 398 0.56 17.50 -6.24
C LEU A 398 0.86 17.28 -4.75
N ILE A 399 1.68 16.28 -4.43
CA ILE A 399 1.90 15.85 -3.04
C ILE A 399 3.08 16.60 -2.42
N ASP A 400 4.13 16.87 -3.20
CA ASP A 400 5.42 17.29 -2.66
C ASP A 400 6.21 18.20 -3.62
N PRO A 401 5.65 19.37 -4.01
CA PRO A 401 6.26 20.27 -5.00
C PRO A 401 7.55 20.94 -4.53
N ALA A 402 7.86 20.83 -3.24
CA ALA A 402 8.89 21.58 -2.55
C ALA A 402 10.05 20.70 -2.07
N HIS A 403 10.15 19.45 -2.49
CA HIS A 403 11.18 18.52 -2.01
C HIS A 403 12.44 18.52 -2.86
N PHE A 404 13.56 18.08 -2.26
CA PHE A 404 14.81 17.86 -2.98
C PHE A 404 14.59 17.03 -4.26
N GLY A 405 15.00 17.61 -5.40
CA GLY A 405 14.78 17.04 -6.73
C GLY A 405 13.66 17.71 -7.54
N MET A 406 12.81 18.52 -6.89
CA MET A 406 11.77 19.32 -7.54
C MET A 406 12.26 20.70 -7.96
N PRO A 407 11.65 21.32 -9.00
CA PRO A 407 11.99 22.69 -9.42
C PRO A 407 11.81 23.75 -8.33
N GLY A 408 10.92 23.53 -7.35
CA GLY A 408 10.69 24.46 -6.24
C GLY A 408 11.71 24.37 -5.10
N TRP A 409 12.56 23.34 -5.06
CA TRP A 409 13.53 23.15 -3.96
C TRP A 409 14.55 24.30 -3.80
N PRO A 410 15.14 24.87 -4.88
CA PRO A 410 16.08 25.98 -4.75
C PRO A 410 15.50 27.18 -4.00
N ASP A 411 14.22 27.49 -4.20
CA ASP A 411 13.54 28.60 -3.52
C ASP A 411 13.35 28.30 -2.03
N VAL A 412 13.03 27.04 -1.69
CA VAL A 412 12.98 26.58 -0.29
C VAL A 412 14.34 26.75 0.37
N VAL A 413 15.42 26.34 -0.29
CA VAL A 413 16.78 26.48 0.25
C VAL A 413 17.17 27.95 0.41
N ALA A 414 16.87 28.80 -0.56
CA ALA A 414 17.15 30.23 -0.47
C ALA A 414 16.42 30.88 0.73
N SER A 415 15.14 30.54 0.93
CA SER A 415 14.35 31.00 2.08
C SER A 415 14.92 30.46 3.41
N ALA A 416 15.25 29.18 3.46
CA ALA A 416 15.83 28.51 4.63
C ALA A 416 17.15 29.16 5.05
N VAL A 417 18.06 29.43 4.09
CA VAL A 417 19.37 30.04 4.35
C VAL A 417 19.22 31.49 4.81
N ALA A 418 18.29 32.25 4.24
CA ALA A 418 17.99 33.61 4.69
C ALA A 418 17.52 33.62 6.15
N ARG A 419 16.56 32.75 6.50
CA ARG A 419 16.06 32.61 7.88
C ARG A 419 17.14 32.10 8.84
N LEU A 420 17.98 31.15 8.39
CA LEU A 420 19.10 30.61 9.16
C LEU A 420 20.15 31.69 9.48
N ALA A 421 20.34 32.67 8.59
CA ALA A 421 21.27 33.78 8.80
C ALA A 421 20.83 34.73 9.92
N GLU A 422 19.52 34.85 10.15
CA GLU A 422 18.93 35.71 11.19
C GLU A 422 18.81 35.02 12.55
N LEU A 423 18.89 33.69 12.60
CA LEU A 423 18.70 32.89 13.80
C LEU A 423 19.95 32.87 14.69
N ASP A 424 19.74 32.80 16.01
CA ASP A 424 20.83 32.51 16.96
C ASP A 424 21.25 31.04 16.81
N ARG A 425 22.49 30.84 16.35
CA ARG A 425 23.06 29.52 16.05
C ARG A 425 24.04 29.03 17.14
N SER A 426 23.98 29.61 18.33
CA SER A 426 24.90 29.26 19.43
C SER A 426 24.83 27.79 19.83
N ASP A 427 23.64 27.18 19.75
CA ASP A 427 23.39 25.76 20.04
C ASP A 427 23.25 24.90 18.77
N ALA A 428 23.54 25.45 17.59
CA ALA A 428 23.41 24.72 16.33
C ALA A 428 24.56 23.71 16.12
N PRO A 429 24.31 22.58 15.44
CA PRO A 429 25.36 21.64 15.06
C PRO A 429 26.50 22.31 14.27
N PRO A 430 27.77 21.90 14.44
CA PRO A 430 28.91 22.54 13.77
C PRO A 430 28.82 22.60 12.24
N ALA A 431 28.09 21.66 11.63
CA ALA A 431 27.83 21.64 10.20
C ALA A 431 27.04 22.87 9.70
N LEU A 432 26.31 23.57 10.58
CA LEU A 432 25.51 24.75 10.26
C LEU A 432 26.24 26.08 10.47
N ALA A 433 27.54 26.04 10.80
CA ALA A 433 28.33 27.25 11.06
C ALA A 433 28.57 28.07 9.77
N ASP A 434 28.90 27.40 8.67
CA ASP A 434 29.17 28.02 7.36
C ASP A 434 27.91 27.97 6.49
N LEU A 435 27.20 29.11 6.40
CA LEU A 435 25.96 29.22 5.64
C LEU A 435 26.14 28.91 4.14
N GLN A 436 27.29 29.24 3.56
CA GLN A 436 27.55 28.96 2.15
C GLN A 436 27.75 27.45 1.92
N ALA A 437 28.43 26.77 2.86
CA ALA A 437 28.54 25.33 2.83
C ALA A 437 27.18 24.64 3.03
N VAL A 438 26.34 25.16 3.93
CA VAL A 438 24.97 24.68 4.17
C VAL A 438 24.11 24.80 2.92
N GLU A 439 24.06 26.00 2.30
CA GLU A 439 23.33 26.23 1.07
C GLU A 439 23.78 25.25 -0.02
N SER A 440 25.10 25.11 -0.22
CA SER A 440 25.61 24.19 -1.24
C SER A 440 25.29 22.73 -0.95
N ALA A 441 25.27 22.33 0.32
CA ALA A 441 24.90 20.98 0.74
C ALA A 441 23.40 20.73 0.52
N LEU A 442 22.51 21.63 0.94
CA LEU A 442 21.07 21.51 0.72
C LEU A 442 20.72 21.47 -0.78
N LEU A 443 21.42 22.21 -1.63
CA LEU A 443 21.17 22.18 -3.08
C LEU A 443 21.66 20.90 -3.77
N LYS A 444 22.68 20.21 -3.23
CA LYS A 444 23.35 19.09 -3.93
C LYS A 444 23.14 17.72 -3.31
N ALA A 445 23.16 17.65 -1.99
CA ALA A 445 23.08 16.42 -1.21
C ALA A 445 22.75 16.75 0.26
N PRO A 446 21.49 17.12 0.59
CA PRO A 446 21.08 17.47 1.94
C PRO A 446 21.44 16.41 2.98
N ASP A 447 21.34 15.13 2.61
CA ASP A 447 21.70 13.99 3.46
C ASP A 447 23.14 14.05 3.99
N ARG A 448 24.06 14.74 3.29
CA ARG A 448 25.45 14.87 3.72
C ARG A 448 25.67 15.89 4.85
N LEU A 449 24.68 16.71 5.19
CA LEU A 449 24.75 17.56 6.39
C LEU A 449 24.73 16.75 7.68
N GLY A 450 24.20 15.53 7.62
CA GLY A 450 24.02 14.64 8.76
C GLY A 450 22.71 14.89 9.50
N VAL A 451 22.16 13.82 10.07
CA VAL A 451 20.85 13.81 10.75
C VAL A 451 20.71 14.94 11.76
N ALA A 452 21.68 15.14 12.65
CA ALA A 452 21.59 16.16 13.69
C ALA A 452 21.43 17.59 13.13
N ALA A 453 22.07 17.90 12.00
CA ALA A 453 21.92 19.19 11.34
C ALA A 453 20.55 19.32 10.68
N LEU A 454 20.05 18.25 10.06
CA LEU A 454 18.73 18.22 9.44
C LEU A 454 17.60 18.31 10.47
N ASP A 455 17.70 17.58 11.58
CA ASP A 455 16.79 17.69 12.73
C ASP A 455 16.73 19.11 13.26
N TRP A 456 17.88 19.76 13.41
CA TRP A 456 17.93 21.13 13.88
C TRP A 456 17.23 22.07 12.91
N LEU A 457 17.43 21.90 11.59
CA LEU A 457 16.76 22.72 10.57
C LEU A 457 15.23 22.50 10.56
N VAL A 458 14.77 21.25 10.68
CA VAL A 458 13.34 20.91 10.73
C VAL A 458 12.70 21.40 12.03
N GLY A 459 13.34 21.20 13.17
CA GLY A 459 12.85 21.66 14.48
C GLY A 459 12.72 23.19 14.61
N HIS A 460 13.40 23.95 13.73
CA HIS A 460 13.25 25.41 13.63
C HIS A 460 12.34 25.84 12.45
N ALA A 461 11.61 24.88 11.86
CA ALA A 461 10.71 25.07 10.72
C ALA A 461 11.37 25.79 9.53
N LEU A 462 12.68 25.55 9.31
CA LEU A 462 13.44 26.23 8.25
C LEU A 462 13.26 25.56 6.88
N LEU A 463 12.89 24.28 6.87
CA LEU A 463 12.64 23.50 5.66
C LEU A 463 11.13 23.26 5.42
N ASP A 464 10.28 23.74 6.32
CA ASP A 464 8.83 23.74 6.16
C ASP A 464 8.38 25.01 5.42
N ARG A 465 7.34 24.87 4.60
CA ARG A 465 6.74 25.97 3.85
C ARG A 465 5.86 26.86 4.73
#